data_AF-A0A7C7T4M3-F1
#
_entry.id   AF-A0A7C7T4M3-F1
#
_cell.length_a   1.000
_cell.length_b   1.000
_cell.length_c   1.000
_cell.angle_alpha   90.00
_cell.angle_beta   90.00
_cell.angle_gamma   90.00
#
_symmetry.space_group_name_H-M   'P 1'
#
loop_
_entity.id
_entity.type
_entity.pdbx_description
1 polymer ?
#
loop_
_entity_poly.entity_id
_entity_poly.type
_entity_poly.pdbx_seq_one_letter_code
_entity_poly.pdbx_strand_id
1 'polypeptide(L)' 'QSTQDPTGCGDAYRAGLLYGIMNEMDWKTIGQLAGLLGAIKIAHLGTQNHSFDIDSIEKLYKKSYEEPLL' A
#
# COMPACT_ATOMS: atom_id res chain seq x y z
N GLN A 1 -4.32 19.00 -5.95
CA GLN A 1 -4.66 17.75 -5.26
C GLN A 1 -5.90 17.20 -5.96
N SER A 2 -5.76 16.10 -6.71
CA SER A 2 -6.88 15.46 -7.38
C SER A 2 -7.21 14.20 -6.58
N THR A 3 -8.15 14.30 -5.65
CA THR A 3 -8.73 13.14 -4.96
C THR A 3 -9.54 12.37 -6.00
N GLN A 4 -8.91 11.40 -6.64
CA GLN A 4 -9.59 10.54 -7.60
C GLN A 4 -10.14 9.33 -6.86
N ASP A 5 -11.47 9.34 -6.69
CA ASP A 5 -12.31 8.24 -6.24
C ASP A 5 -11.83 7.46 -4.98
N PRO A 6 -12.37 7.76 -3.78
CA PRO A 6 -12.01 7.05 -2.55
C PRO A 6 -12.48 5.58 -2.53
N THR A 7 -13.22 5.12 -3.54
CA THR A 7 -13.71 3.74 -3.61
C THR A 7 -12.55 2.74 -3.67
N GLY A 8 -12.51 1.80 -2.73
CA GLY A 8 -11.51 0.74 -2.64
C GLY A 8 -10.25 1.07 -1.81
N CYS A 9 -10.16 2.27 -1.19
CA CYS A 9 -9.02 2.60 -0.32
C CYS A 9 -8.96 1.70 0.93
N GLY A 10 -10.12 1.37 1.50
CA GLY A 10 -10.22 0.46 2.64
C GLY A 10 -9.87 -0.99 2.29
N ASP A 11 -10.14 -1.42 1.06
CA ASP A 11 -9.80 -2.77 0.61
C ASP A 11 -8.30 -2.89 0.33
N ALA A 12 -7.68 -1.85 -0.26
CA ALA A 12 -6.23 -1.78 -0.41
C ALA A 12 -5.51 -1.76 0.95
N TYR A 13 -6.05 -1.01 1.92
CA TYR A 13 -5.52 -1.02 3.28
C TYR A 13 -5.62 -2.40 3.92
N ARG A 14 -6.79 -3.06 3.82
CA ARG A 14 -6.99 -4.41 4.37
C ARG A 14 -6.11 -5.45 3.68
N ALA A 15 -5.89 -5.34 2.36
CA ALA A 15 -4.99 -6.22 1.63
C ALA A 15 -3.55 -6.08 2.15
N GLY A 16 -3.07 -4.85 2.36
CA GLY A 16 -1.76 -4.61 2.97
C GLY A 16 -1.64 -5.15 4.39
N LEU A 17 -2.69 -4.98 5.19
CA LEU A 17 -2.75 -5.50 6.56
C LEU A 17 -2.64 -7.04 6.56
N LEU A 18 -3.46 -7.72 5.74
CA LEU A 18 -3.47 -9.16 5.62
C LEU A 18 -2.14 -9.70 5.10
N TYR A 19 -1.55 -9.05 4.09
CA TYR A 19 -0.23 -9.43 3.58
C TYR A 19 0.83 -9.38 4.68
N GLY A 20 0.86 -8.29 5.45
CA GLY A 20 1.86 -8.14 6.50
C GLY A 20 1.68 -9.13 7.66
N ILE A 21 0.44 -9.45 8.03
CA ILE A 21 0.13 -10.51 9.01
C ILE A 21 0.57 -11.88 8.49
N MET A 22 0.28 -12.20 7.22
CA MET A 22 0.65 -13.48 6.60
C MET A 22 2.18 -13.68 6.48
N ASN A 23 2.95 -12.59 6.44
CA ASN A 23 4.41 -12.62 6.37
C ASN A 23 5.08 -12.35 7.73
N GLU A 24 4.34 -12.42 8.85
CA GLU A 24 4.87 -12.24 10.21
C GLU A 24 5.63 -10.93 10.43
N MET A 25 5.26 -9.87 9.70
CA MET A 25 5.88 -8.56 9.82
C MET A 25 5.49 -7.90 11.15
N ASP A 26 6.28 -6.94 11.63
CA ASP A 26 5.92 -6.18 12.82
C ASP A 26 4.78 -5.18 12.52
N TRP A 27 4.00 -4.86 13.55
CA TRP A 27 2.79 -4.01 13.41
C TRP A 27 3.05 -2.62 12.82
N LYS A 28 4.25 -2.03 13.04
CA LYS A 28 4.60 -0.73 12.49
C LYS A 28 4.72 -0.86 10.97
N THR A 29 5.49 -1.83 10.50
CA THR A 29 5.69 -2.12 9.08
C THR A 29 4.37 -2.52 8.40
N ILE A 30 3.52 -3.32 9.06
CA ILE A 30 2.17 -3.65 8.58
C ILE A 30 1.33 -2.38 8.35
N GLY A 31 1.30 -1.48 9.34
CA GLY A 31 0.53 -0.23 9.24
C GLY A 31 1.03 0.70 8.14
N GLN A 32 2.35 0.81 8.00
CA GLN A 32 3.01 1.61 6.95
C GLN A 32 2.71 1.05 5.56
N LEU A 33 2.80 -0.27 5.37
CA LEU A 33 2.47 -0.93 4.10
C LEU A 33 0.99 -0.75 3.74
N ALA A 34 0.08 -0.99 4.70
CA ALA A 34 -1.36 -0.83 4.50
C ALA A 34 -1.74 0.62 4.13
N GLY A 35 -1.14 1.60 4.83
CA GLY A 35 -1.32 3.02 4.54
C GLY A 35 -0.81 3.39 3.14
N LEU A 36 0.37 2.90 2.77
CA LEU A 36 0.95 3.12 1.45
C LEU A 36 0.05 2.57 0.33
N LEU A 37 -0.45 1.34 0.46
CA LEU A 37 -1.33 0.73 -0.52
C LEU A 37 -2.67 1.48 -0.65
N GLY A 38 -3.24 1.92 0.47
CA GLY A 38 -4.42 2.79 0.46
C GLY A 38 -4.18 4.12 -0.27
N ALA A 39 -3.02 4.75 -0.05
CA ALA A 39 -2.63 6.00 -0.70
C ALA A 39 -2.39 5.82 -2.21
N ILE A 40 -1.71 4.74 -2.61
CA ILE A 40 -1.49 4.41 -4.03
C ILE A 40 -2.84 4.20 -4.72
N LYS A 41 -3.79 3.49 -4.10
CA LYS A 41 -5.11 3.29 -4.69
C LYS A 41 -5.79 4.65 -4.96
N ILE A 42 -5.79 5.57 -4.00
CA ILE A 42 -6.42 6.90 -4.18
C ILE A 42 -5.74 7.72 -5.30
N ALA A 43 -4.46 7.50 -5.56
CA ALA A 43 -3.72 8.20 -6.61
C ALA A 43 -4.00 7.67 -8.03
N HIS A 44 -4.67 6.53 -8.17
CA HIS A 44 -4.96 5.93 -9.47
C HIS A 44 -6.45 5.60 -9.69
N LEU A 45 -6.96 6.09 -10.83
CA LEU A 45 -8.34 5.89 -11.30
C LEU A 45 -8.57 4.44 -11.74
N GLY A 46 -9.52 3.75 -11.10
CA GLY A 46 -9.93 2.37 -11.44
C GLY A 46 -9.66 1.36 -10.32
N THR A 47 -10.55 0.39 -10.15
CA THR A 47 -10.56 -0.59 -9.05
C THR A 47 -9.85 -1.91 -9.36
N GLN A 48 -9.50 -2.18 -10.63
CA GLN A 48 -9.06 -3.52 -11.07
C GLN A 48 -7.90 -3.57 -12.09
N ASN A 49 -7.31 -2.44 -12.52
CA ASN A 49 -6.29 -2.41 -13.59
C ASN A 49 -4.84 -2.19 -13.10
N HIS A 50 -4.50 -2.62 -11.87
CA HIS A 50 -3.15 -2.47 -11.33
C HIS A 50 -2.51 -3.81 -11.03
N SER A 51 -1.55 -4.17 -11.86
CA SER A 51 -0.50 -5.11 -11.51
C SER A 51 0.46 -4.35 -10.58
N PHE A 52 0.44 -4.68 -9.30
CA PHE A 52 1.44 -4.17 -8.37
C PHE A 52 2.71 -4.99 -8.53
N ASP A 53 3.78 -4.30 -8.86
CA ASP A 53 5.13 -4.85 -8.83
C ASP A 53 5.71 -4.58 -7.44
N ILE A 54 6.26 -5.62 -6.80
CA ILE A 54 6.74 -5.53 -5.42
C ILE A 54 7.94 -4.58 -5.32
N ASP A 55 8.82 -4.58 -6.33
CA ASP A 55 9.94 -3.64 -6.45
C ASP A 55 9.47 -2.17 -6.44
N SER A 56 8.32 -1.91 -7.07
CA SER A 56 7.72 -0.57 -7.12
C SER A 56 7.16 -0.16 -5.76
N ILE A 57 6.55 -1.10 -5.02
CA ILE A 57 6.08 -0.88 -3.65
C ILE A 57 7.27 -0.62 -2.72
N GLU A 58 8.35 -1.41 -2.81
CA GLU A 58 9.55 -1.23 -1.98
C GLU A 58 10.21 0.13 -2.19
N LYS A 59 10.33 0.58 -3.44
CA LYS A 59 10.85 1.92 -3.76
C LYS A 59 10.00 3.03 -3.15
N LEU A 60 8.68 2.89 -3.22
CA LEU A 60 7.75 3.87 -2.64
C LEU A 60 7.74 3.82 -1.12
N TYR A 61 7.87 2.63 -0.53
CA TYR A 61 7.97 2.44 0.92
C TYR A 61 9.23 3.12 1.44
N LYS A 62 10.39 2.82 0.84
CA LYS A 62 11.66 3.46 1.18
C LYS A 62 11.63 4.97 1.01
N LYS A 63 10.97 5.47 -0.04
CA LYS A 63 10.80 6.91 -0.23
C LYS A 63 9.88 7.55 0.82
N SER A 64 8.86 6.84 1.28
CA SER A 64 7.85 7.37 2.22
C SER A 64 8.29 7.30 3.68
N TYR A 65 9.06 6.28 4.04
CA TYR A 65 9.40 5.96 5.41
C TYR A 65 10.90 5.89 5.69
N GLU A 66 11.75 6.08 4.69
CA GLU A 66 13.23 6.01 4.79
C GLU A 66 13.76 4.68 5.32
N GLU A 67 12.92 3.64 5.32
CA GLU A 67 13.18 2.29 5.81
C GLU A 67 12.99 1.28 4.66
N PRO A 68 13.74 0.18 4.60
CA PRO A 68 13.43 -0.92 3.70
C PRO A 68 12.16 -1.65 4.16
N LEU A 69 11.38 -2.20 3.22
CA LEU A 69 10.17 -2.97 3.51
C LEU A 69 10.47 -4.37 4.04
N LEU A 70 11.62 -4.93 3.61
CA LEU A 70 12.18 -6.23 3.99
C LEU A 70 13.61 -6.04 4.53
#